data_AF-A0AAD2G2H7-F1
#
_entry.id   AF-A0AAD2G2H7-F1
#
_cell.length_a   1.000
_cell.length_b   1.000
_cell.length_c   1.000
_cell.angle_alpha   90.00
_cell.angle_beta   90.00
_cell.angle_gamma   90.00
#
_symmetry.space_group_name_H-M   'P 1'
#
loop_
_entity.id
_entity.type
_entity.pdbx_description
1 polymer ?
#
loop_
_entity_poly.entity_id
_entity_poly.type
_entity_poly.pdbx_seq_one_letter_code
_entity_poly.pdbx_strand_id
1 'polypeptide(L)'
;MEEAILQRHPGQTAATQHRNKRGKPIDGIFTTSGVAVQAGGYYNFDEFFSCDHRGLWIDIDLEKSLGGYKPQKTPYKPRKLTMLDTTAVRRYLQLVHKGYEEYSIPSRLASLHHQLQLNEGTMTATMGRHYNCLHHQMYVVRRKAEEKCRRVTNGLVPWSPKMQQFWDRQSLWKILLKGRKGCRWRKDFLTVQAAKSKKKQWRSRKATDRFLRLRRMKQRVEARRQRRAKGKGSTGGLHAIQVKERLPSGEVGLRTVSERSQVEQGCMQENCARYDQTRLPHMTPPMDAPLYQMFNGHDAEQNSLALLEGRLTLPDGIDYPTRSFLSQCRFHKDHSMSPLEVSTEDHTYFCLGIRNTRALSLMACIMATLKLGFSPLWSPSVTPCFGISL
;
A
#
# COMPACT_ATOMS: atom_id res chain seq x y z
N MET A 1 -21.88 14.44 3.00
CA MET A 1 -20.61 14.10 3.68
C MET A 1 -20.75 14.50 5.13
N GLU A 2 -20.34 13.64 6.05
CA GLU A 2 -20.51 13.82 7.50
C GLU A 2 -19.16 13.74 8.20
N GLU A 3 -19.03 14.33 9.40
CA GLU A 3 -17.79 14.26 10.19
C GLU A 3 -17.77 12.95 10.99
N ALA A 4 -16.84 12.07 10.62
CA ALA A 4 -16.81 10.66 11.01
C ALA A 4 -16.59 10.42 12.52
N ILE A 5 -15.99 11.36 13.23
CA ILE A 5 -15.66 11.20 14.66
C ILE A 5 -16.79 11.76 15.52
N LEU A 6 -17.38 12.89 15.14
CA LEU A 6 -18.52 13.50 15.83
C LEU A 6 -19.81 12.72 15.62
N GLN A 7 -20.03 12.17 14.42
CA GLN A 7 -21.15 11.25 14.15
C GLN A 7 -21.06 10.01 15.06
N ARG A 8 -19.85 9.47 15.25
CA ARG A 8 -19.61 8.28 16.09
C ARG A 8 -19.62 8.55 17.59
N HIS A 9 -19.25 9.76 18.02
CA HIS A 9 -19.21 10.16 19.43
C HIS A 9 -20.07 11.41 19.69
N PRO A 10 -21.40 11.32 19.59
CA PRO A 10 -22.30 12.47 19.78
C PRO A 10 -22.05 13.17 21.12
N GLY A 11 -21.97 14.50 21.10
CA GLY A 11 -21.72 15.33 22.29
C GLY A 11 -20.29 15.28 22.86
N GLN A 12 -19.44 14.31 22.49
CA GLN A 12 -18.07 14.19 23.02
C GLN A 12 -17.04 14.90 22.13
N THR A 13 -17.05 16.23 22.15
CA THR A 13 -16.05 17.04 21.44
C THR A 13 -14.73 17.16 22.21
N ALA A 14 -13.61 17.25 21.50
CA ALA A 14 -12.36 17.75 22.10
C ALA A 14 -11.57 18.62 21.11
N ALA A 15 -10.78 19.57 21.62
CA ALA A 15 -9.99 20.50 20.82
C ALA A 15 -8.87 19.79 20.05
N THR A 16 -8.79 20.02 18.74
CA THR A 16 -7.77 19.41 17.86
C THR A 16 -6.46 20.19 17.78
N GLN A 17 -6.46 21.45 18.23
CA GLN A 17 -5.30 22.35 18.23
C GLN A 17 -5.03 22.91 19.65
N HIS A 18 -3.75 23.02 20.03
CA HIS A 18 -3.26 23.27 21.40
C HIS A 18 -3.73 24.58 22.04
N ARG A 19 -4.01 25.62 21.23
CA ARG A 19 -4.45 26.94 21.68
C ARG A 19 -5.99 27.06 21.74
N ASN A 20 -6.71 26.10 21.17
CA ASN A 20 -8.17 26.08 21.20
C ASN A 20 -8.67 25.69 22.60
N LYS A 21 -9.07 26.70 23.37
CA LYS A 21 -9.60 26.54 24.74
C LYS A 21 -11.08 26.15 24.81
N ARG A 22 -11.81 26.15 23.68
CA ARG A 22 -13.27 25.95 23.64
C ARG A 22 -13.70 24.48 23.61
N GLY A 23 -12.76 23.54 23.54
CA GLY A 23 -13.05 22.10 23.53
C GLY A 23 -13.68 21.56 22.24
N LYS A 24 -14.06 22.42 21.29
CA LYS A 24 -14.60 22.01 19.98
C LYS A 24 -13.46 21.69 19.00
N PRO A 25 -13.55 20.66 18.15
CA PRO A 25 -12.56 20.44 17.08
C PRO A 25 -12.60 21.58 16.05
N ILE A 26 -11.47 21.82 15.39
CA ILE A 26 -11.37 22.67 14.18
C ILE A 26 -10.83 21.89 12.97
N ASP A 27 -10.25 20.71 13.22
CA ASP A 27 -9.86 19.73 12.23
C ASP A 27 -10.86 18.57 12.31
N GLY A 28 -11.22 17.98 11.18
CA GLY A 28 -12.16 16.86 11.11
C GLY A 28 -11.80 15.87 10.00
N ILE A 29 -12.33 14.66 10.09
CA ILE A 29 -12.28 13.66 9.01
C ILE A 29 -13.70 13.48 8.50
N PHE A 30 -13.91 13.74 7.21
CA PHE A 30 -15.23 13.65 6.59
C PHE A 30 -15.35 12.39 5.73
N THR A 31 -16.48 11.72 5.83
CA THR A 31 -16.81 10.50 5.06
C THR A 31 -18.11 10.66 4.27
N THR A 32 -18.24 9.87 3.21
CA THR A 32 -19.50 9.63 2.50
C THR A 32 -20.26 8.49 3.17
N SER A 33 -21.57 8.41 2.94
CA SER A 33 -22.45 7.40 3.55
C SER A 33 -22.05 5.95 3.24
N GLY A 34 -21.39 5.70 2.11
CA GLY A 34 -20.87 4.37 1.75
C GLY A 34 -19.61 3.92 2.50
N VAL A 35 -18.98 4.77 3.33
CA VAL A 35 -17.76 4.42 4.07
C VAL A 35 -18.07 4.13 5.53
N ALA A 36 -18.19 2.84 5.87
CA ALA A 36 -18.47 2.38 7.22
C ALA A 36 -17.24 2.55 8.15
N VAL A 37 -17.31 3.52 9.04
CA VAL A 37 -16.25 3.81 10.03
C VAL A 37 -16.37 2.87 11.23
N GLN A 38 -15.49 1.87 11.29
CA GLN A 38 -15.48 0.83 12.34
C GLN A 38 -15.08 1.38 13.71
N ALA A 39 -14.13 2.30 13.74
CA ALA A 39 -13.66 2.98 14.95
C ALA A 39 -13.07 4.35 14.58
N GLY A 40 -12.85 5.20 15.57
CA GLY A 40 -12.21 6.49 15.32
C GLY A 40 -12.11 7.37 16.57
N GLY A 41 -11.28 8.40 16.47
CA GLY A 41 -11.09 9.36 17.53
C GLY A 41 -9.82 10.18 17.39
N TYR A 42 -9.40 10.74 18.53
CA TYR A 42 -8.29 11.68 18.59
C TYR A 42 -7.12 11.08 19.37
N TYR A 43 -5.91 11.23 18.84
CA TYR A 43 -4.69 11.00 19.63
C TYR A 43 -4.48 12.12 20.64
N ASN A 44 -3.61 11.91 21.64
CA ASN A 44 -3.15 13.01 22.46
C ASN A 44 -2.33 14.00 21.61
N PHE A 45 -2.32 15.25 22.06
CA PHE A 45 -1.33 16.21 21.61
C PHE A 45 0.09 15.66 21.77
N ASP A 46 0.94 15.97 20.79
CA ASP A 46 2.33 15.51 20.68
C ASP A 46 2.59 13.98 20.87
N GLU A 47 1.56 13.11 20.78
CA GLU A 47 1.73 11.66 21.06
C GLU A 47 2.66 10.96 20.07
N PHE A 48 2.56 11.32 18.79
CA PHE A 48 3.33 10.73 17.69
C PHE A 48 4.20 11.75 16.93
N PHE A 49 3.83 13.04 16.99
CA PHE A 49 4.46 14.13 16.23
C PHE A 49 4.47 15.39 17.10
N SER A 50 5.62 16.07 17.23
CA SER A 50 5.64 17.35 17.94
C SER A 50 4.99 18.44 17.08
N CYS A 51 3.73 18.76 17.36
CA CYS A 51 2.88 19.63 16.55
C CYS A 51 1.95 20.42 17.49
N ASP A 52 1.39 21.54 17.02
CA ASP A 52 0.34 22.25 17.73
C ASP A 52 -1.06 21.65 17.47
N HIS A 53 -1.25 20.88 16.39
CA HIS A 53 -2.40 20.00 16.18
C HIS A 53 -2.14 18.59 16.72
N ARG A 54 -3.20 17.87 17.12
CA ARG A 54 -3.15 16.43 17.43
C ARG A 54 -3.62 15.61 16.23
N GLY A 55 -3.10 14.39 16.09
CA GLY A 55 -3.54 13.50 15.02
C GLY A 55 -4.97 13.00 15.26
N LEU A 56 -5.75 12.96 14.18
CA LEU A 56 -7.06 12.32 14.10
C LEU A 56 -6.87 10.95 13.45
N TRP A 57 -7.72 9.98 13.77
CA TRP A 57 -7.74 8.68 13.10
C TRP A 57 -9.16 8.13 13.02
N ILE A 58 -9.40 7.40 11.94
CA ILE A 58 -10.55 6.50 11.79
C ILE A 58 -10.03 5.15 11.30
N ASP A 59 -10.76 4.11 11.63
CA ASP A 59 -10.57 2.74 11.13
C ASP A 59 -11.72 2.45 10.16
N ILE A 60 -11.36 1.97 8.97
CA ILE A 60 -12.28 1.73 7.87
C ILE A 60 -12.02 0.31 7.38
N ASP A 61 -13.10 -0.43 7.16
CA ASP A 61 -13.04 -1.71 6.47
C ASP A 61 -12.62 -1.48 5.01
N LEU A 62 -11.33 -1.66 4.70
CA LEU A 62 -10.83 -1.50 3.33
C LEU A 62 -11.39 -2.56 2.37
N GLU A 63 -11.86 -3.69 2.89
CA GLU A 63 -12.44 -4.74 2.05
C GLU A 63 -13.84 -4.34 1.61
N LYS A 64 -14.69 -3.91 2.55
CA LYS A 64 -16.04 -3.42 2.25
C LYS A 64 -16.07 -2.06 1.55
N SER A 65 -15.13 -1.16 1.90
CA SER A 65 -15.14 0.22 1.39
C SER A 65 -14.36 0.39 0.08
N LEU A 66 -13.42 -0.52 -0.25
CA LEU A 66 -12.59 -0.47 -1.46
C LEU A 66 -12.54 -1.81 -2.22
N GLY A 67 -13.47 -2.74 -1.99
CA GLY A 67 -13.55 -4.01 -2.72
C GLY A 67 -12.31 -4.91 -2.56
N GLY A 68 -11.69 -4.92 -1.38
CA GLY A 68 -10.45 -5.67 -1.11
C GLY A 68 -9.17 -5.02 -1.65
N TYR A 69 -9.27 -3.86 -2.31
CA TYR A 69 -8.13 -3.13 -2.85
C TYR A 69 -7.13 -2.74 -1.74
N LYS A 70 -5.92 -3.30 -1.84
CA LYS A 70 -4.79 -3.02 -0.95
C LYS A 70 -3.79 -2.13 -1.69
N PRO A 71 -3.94 -0.79 -1.68
CA PRO A 71 -3.10 0.10 -2.48
C PRO A 71 -1.61 -0.11 -2.21
N GLN A 72 -0.83 -0.22 -3.28
CA GLN A 72 0.62 -0.02 -3.23
C GLN A 72 0.90 1.46 -2.90
N LYS A 73 0.95 1.67 -1.60
CA LYS A 73 1.10 2.92 -0.86
C LYS A 73 2.37 3.68 -1.31
N THR A 74 2.32 5.00 -1.40
CA THR A 74 3.27 5.81 -2.21
C THR A 74 4.58 6.24 -1.50
N PRO A 75 5.57 6.82 -2.23
CA PRO A 75 6.91 7.09 -1.70
C PRO A 75 7.04 8.52 -1.19
N TYR A 76 6.96 8.73 0.13
CA TYR A 76 7.50 9.96 0.72
C TYR A 76 9.03 9.95 0.68
N LYS A 77 9.58 10.35 -0.47
CA LYS A 77 10.97 10.82 -0.60
C LYS A 77 11.01 12.21 0.07
N PRO A 78 11.64 12.36 1.26
CA PRO A 78 11.68 13.66 1.93
C PRO A 78 12.37 14.69 1.04
N ARG A 79 11.78 15.88 0.91
CA ARG A 79 12.41 17.02 0.22
C ARG A 79 13.81 17.24 0.80
N LYS A 80 14.81 17.23 -0.09
CA LYS A 80 16.20 17.46 0.32
C LYS A 80 16.44 18.93 0.55
N LEU A 81 15.79 19.81 -0.22
CA LEU A 81 15.75 21.24 0.06
C LEU A 81 14.71 21.54 1.14
N THR A 82 15.09 22.30 2.18
CA THR A 82 14.19 22.81 3.22
C THR A 82 14.66 24.19 3.66
N MET A 83 13.77 25.18 3.72
CA MET A 83 14.12 26.58 4.05
C MET A 83 14.80 26.78 5.41
N LEU A 84 14.59 25.85 6.35
CA LEU A 84 15.22 25.84 7.68
C LEU A 84 16.71 25.41 7.66
N ASP A 85 17.18 24.82 6.56
CA ASP A 85 18.55 24.31 6.40
C ASP A 85 19.32 25.23 5.45
N THR A 86 19.89 26.30 6.01
CA THR A 86 20.59 27.36 5.25
C THR A 86 21.78 26.80 4.45
N THR A 87 22.44 25.76 4.95
CA THR A 87 23.47 25.01 4.25
C THR A 87 22.94 24.30 2.99
N ALA A 88 21.81 23.61 3.09
CA ALA A 88 21.17 22.98 1.94
C ALA A 88 20.66 24.00 0.92
N VAL A 89 20.13 25.15 1.37
CA VAL A 89 19.71 26.25 0.49
C VAL A 89 20.91 26.83 -0.27
N ARG A 90 22.02 27.15 0.41
CA ARG A 90 23.24 27.67 -0.22
C ARG A 90 23.79 26.70 -1.27
N ARG A 91 23.92 25.42 -0.94
CA ARG A 91 24.42 24.39 -1.86
C ARG A 91 23.47 24.13 -3.03
N TYR A 92 22.16 24.24 -2.81
CA TYR A 92 21.17 24.18 -3.89
C TYR A 92 21.37 25.32 -4.89
N LEU A 93 21.46 26.57 -4.41
CA LEU A 93 21.66 27.74 -5.26
C LEU A 93 22.95 27.63 -6.08
N GLN A 94 24.08 27.29 -5.44
CA GLN A 94 25.35 27.07 -6.14
C GLN A 94 25.25 26.06 -7.28
N LEU A 95 24.52 24.95 -7.08
CA LEU A 95 24.31 23.93 -8.11
C LEU A 95 23.35 24.37 -9.22
N VAL A 96 22.36 25.23 -8.91
CA VAL A 96 21.47 25.82 -9.92
C VAL A 96 22.21 26.84 -10.77
N HIS A 97 22.98 27.75 -10.17
CA HIS A 97 23.79 28.75 -10.89
C HIS A 97 24.76 28.07 -11.85
N LYS A 98 25.57 27.12 -11.36
CA LYS A 98 26.49 26.34 -12.21
C LYS A 98 25.77 25.64 -13.38
N GLY A 99 24.60 25.04 -13.13
CA GLY A 99 23.82 24.38 -14.18
C GLY A 99 23.15 25.35 -15.17
N TYR A 100 22.89 26.60 -14.76
CA TYR A 100 22.36 27.64 -15.64
C TYR A 100 23.47 28.25 -16.51
N GLU A 101 24.69 28.38 -15.97
CA GLU A 101 25.91 28.74 -16.70
C GLU A 101 26.25 27.66 -17.74
N GLU A 102 26.34 26.39 -17.34
CA GLU A 102 26.66 25.23 -18.20
C GLU A 102 25.76 25.13 -19.44
N TYR A 103 24.46 25.41 -19.28
CA TYR A 103 23.48 25.37 -20.39
C TYR A 103 23.14 26.75 -20.99
N SER A 104 23.89 27.79 -20.61
CA SER A 104 23.69 29.19 -21.05
C SER A 104 22.23 29.66 -20.95
N ILE A 105 21.54 29.23 -19.90
CA ILE A 105 20.11 29.50 -19.67
C ILE A 105 19.80 31.00 -19.66
N PRO A 106 20.56 31.88 -18.97
CA PRO A 106 20.26 33.32 -18.96
C PRO A 106 20.33 33.92 -20.37
N SER A 107 21.40 33.64 -21.12
CA SER A 107 21.61 34.17 -22.47
C SER A 107 20.54 33.69 -23.46
N ARG A 108 20.16 32.41 -23.39
CA ARG A 108 19.11 31.83 -24.25
C ARG A 108 17.72 32.36 -23.89
N LEU A 109 17.44 32.59 -22.61
CA LEU A 109 16.19 33.21 -22.16
C LEU A 109 16.13 34.69 -22.57
N ALA A 110 17.26 35.42 -22.49
CA ALA A 110 17.36 36.80 -22.96
C ALA A 110 17.18 36.90 -24.49
N SER A 111 17.78 35.99 -25.26
CA SER A 111 17.59 35.90 -26.71
C SER A 111 16.13 35.62 -27.08
N LEU A 112 15.48 34.67 -26.41
CA LEU A 112 14.05 34.38 -26.59
C LEU A 112 13.17 35.58 -26.20
N HIS A 113 13.51 36.30 -25.11
CA HIS A 113 12.81 37.51 -24.71
C HIS A 113 12.96 38.62 -25.76
N HIS A 114 14.16 38.84 -26.31
CA HIS A 114 14.39 39.79 -27.39
C HIS A 114 13.58 39.45 -28.64
N GLN A 115 13.55 38.17 -29.05
CA GLN A 115 12.70 37.72 -30.16
C GLN A 115 11.21 37.98 -29.89
N LEU A 116 10.75 37.81 -28.65
CA LEU A 116 9.37 38.10 -28.26
C LEU A 116 9.05 39.60 -28.32
N GLN A 117 9.99 40.48 -27.94
CA GLN A 117 9.84 41.94 -28.07
C GLN A 117 9.76 42.38 -29.54
N LEU A 118 10.63 41.82 -30.40
CA LEU A 118 10.59 42.07 -31.85
C LEU A 118 9.28 41.61 -32.52
N ASN A 119 8.56 40.67 -31.90
CA ASN A 119 7.26 40.18 -32.38
C ASN A 119 6.09 40.77 -31.58
N GLU A 120 6.24 42.01 -31.10
CA GLU A 120 5.21 42.80 -30.41
C GLU A 120 4.60 42.10 -29.18
N GLY A 121 5.38 41.26 -28.49
CA GLY A 121 4.91 40.45 -27.35
C GLY A 121 4.13 39.19 -27.75
N THR A 122 3.90 38.94 -29.04
CA THR A 122 3.15 37.78 -29.53
C THR A 122 4.02 36.52 -29.53
N MET A 123 3.59 35.47 -28.82
CA MET A 123 4.32 34.20 -28.73
C MET A 123 4.03 33.29 -29.92
N THR A 124 4.96 33.16 -30.87
CA THR A 124 4.82 32.17 -31.96
C THR A 124 4.92 30.73 -31.45
N ALA A 125 4.36 29.77 -32.19
CA ALA A 125 4.48 28.35 -31.86
C ALA A 125 5.93 27.87 -31.73
N THR A 126 6.86 28.44 -32.51
CA THR A 126 8.29 28.13 -32.43
C THR A 126 8.93 28.71 -31.16
N MET A 127 8.61 29.95 -30.79
CA MET A 127 9.05 30.55 -29.52
C MET A 127 8.50 29.76 -28.32
N GLY A 128 7.22 29.36 -28.35
CA GLY A 128 6.61 28.53 -27.31
C GLY A 128 7.29 27.17 -27.14
N ARG A 129 7.66 26.50 -28.24
CA ARG A 129 8.49 25.28 -28.20
C ARG A 129 9.87 25.53 -27.59
N HIS A 130 10.54 26.63 -27.96
CA HIS A 130 11.84 26.98 -27.40
C HIS A 130 11.75 27.30 -25.90
N TYR A 131 10.73 28.05 -25.48
CA TYR A 131 10.42 28.31 -24.07
C TYR A 131 10.22 27.02 -23.28
N ASN A 132 9.38 26.10 -23.78
CA ASN A 132 9.09 24.85 -23.09
C ASN A 132 10.33 23.96 -22.96
N CYS A 133 11.20 23.92 -23.97
CA CYS A 133 12.48 23.24 -23.92
C CYS A 133 13.41 23.85 -22.85
N LEU A 134 13.57 25.18 -22.84
CA LEU A 134 14.34 25.91 -21.83
C LEU A 134 13.78 25.68 -20.41
N HIS A 135 12.46 25.77 -20.24
CA HIS A 135 11.79 25.54 -18.96
C HIS A 135 12.02 24.10 -18.45
N HIS A 136 11.93 23.11 -19.33
CA HIS A 136 12.20 21.72 -18.99
C HIS A 136 13.66 21.54 -18.54
N GLN A 137 14.62 22.14 -19.27
CA GLN A 137 16.04 22.12 -18.89
C GLN A 137 16.28 22.80 -17.52
N MET A 138 15.66 23.96 -17.28
CA MET A 138 15.67 24.64 -15.98
C MET A 138 15.05 23.80 -14.85
N TYR A 139 13.99 23.04 -15.13
CA TYR A 139 13.40 22.10 -14.18
C TYR A 139 14.37 20.95 -13.87
N VAL A 140 14.98 20.33 -14.89
CA VAL A 140 15.97 19.24 -14.71
C VAL A 140 17.18 19.71 -13.89
N VAL A 141 17.72 20.90 -14.15
CA VAL A 141 18.80 21.50 -13.33
C VAL A 141 18.36 21.63 -11.88
N ARG A 142 17.20 22.24 -11.61
CA ARG A 142 16.65 22.42 -10.25
C ARG A 142 16.41 21.07 -9.54
N ARG A 143 15.98 20.03 -10.25
CA ARG A 143 15.79 18.69 -9.71
C ARG A 143 17.12 18.02 -9.35
N LYS A 144 18.13 18.07 -10.22
CA LYS A 144 19.49 17.58 -9.96
C LYS A 144 20.14 18.35 -8.79
N ALA A 145 19.91 19.66 -8.69
CA ALA A 145 20.38 20.49 -7.59
C ALA A 145 19.73 20.09 -6.26
N GLU A 146 18.40 19.92 -6.19
CA GLU A 146 17.72 19.41 -4.98
C GLU A 146 18.26 18.03 -4.59
N GLU A 147 18.50 17.14 -5.55
CA GLU A 147 19.06 15.82 -5.27
C GLU A 147 20.45 15.87 -4.60
N LYS A 148 21.28 16.85 -4.97
CA LYS A 148 22.67 16.99 -4.52
C LYS A 148 22.88 18.03 -3.40
N CYS A 149 21.83 18.76 -2.99
CA CYS A 149 21.95 19.87 -2.03
C CYS A 149 22.20 19.42 -0.58
N ARG A 150 21.78 18.21 -0.18
CA ARG A 150 22.23 17.55 1.06
C ARG A 150 22.03 16.03 1.05
N ARG A 151 22.77 15.33 1.91
CA ARG A 151 22.54 13.92 2.25
C ARG A 151 21.54 13.81 3.39
N VAL A 152 20.40 13.16 3.16
CA VAL A 152 19.39 12.88 4.20
C VAL A 152 19.62 11.47 4.76
N THR A 153 20.15 11.38 5.98
CA THR A 153 20.35 10.11 6.69
C THR A 153 19.10 9.75 7.51
N ASN A 154 18.23 8.88 6.96
CA ASN A 154 16.95 8.51 7.56
C ASN A 154 17.07 7.53 8.76
N GLY A 155 17.90 7.87 9.76
CA GLY A 155 18.00 7.12 11.01
C GLY A 155 18.70 5.76 10.88
N LEU A 156 19.83 5.71 10.16
CA LEU A 156 20.76 4.59 10.19
C LEU A 156 21.48 4.46 11.54
N VAL A 157 21.47 5.50 12.38
CA VAL A 157 21.99 5.45 13.75
C VAL A 157 21.22 4.39 14.55
N PRO A 158 21.87 3.32 15.04
CA PRO A 158 21.20 2.30 15.82
C PRO A 158 20.59 2.89 17.10
N TRP A 159 19.42 2.37 17.48
CA TRP A 159 18.77 2.78 18.72
C TRP A 159 19.66 2.46 19.94
N SER A 160 19.93 3.49 20.76
CA SER A 160 20.71 3.37 21.99
C SER A 160 19.83 3.62 23.22
N PRO A 161 19.84 2.73 24.23
CA PRO A 161 19.17 2.96 25.51
C PRO A 161 19.61 4.26 26.20
N LYS A 162 20.89 4.64 26.06
CA LYS A 162 21.47 5.83 26.67
C LYS A 162 20.93 7.11 26.02
N MET A 163 20.85 7.16 24.67
CA MET A 163 20.21 8.27 23.95
C MET A 163 18.72 8.41 24.31
N GLN A 164 18.01 7.29 24.44
CA GLN A 164 16.58 7.31 24.74
C GLN A 164 16.27 8.00 26.08
N GLN A 165 17.11 7.84 27.10
CA GLN A 165 16.94 8.53 28.39
C GLN A 165 17.00 10.06 28.23
N PHE A 166 17.92 10.57 27.41
CA PHE A 166 18.01 11.99 27.09
C PHE A 166 16.79 12.47 26.30
N TRP A 167 16.32 11.71 25.31
CA TRP A 167 15.11 12.05 24.54
C TRP A 167 13.83 12.03 25.39
N ASP A 168 13.68 11.07 26.31
CA ASP A 168 12.54 11.01 27.24
C ASP A 168 12.53 12.27 28.14
N ARG A 169 13.69 12.63 28.72
CA ARG A 169 13.83 13.83 29.55
C ARG A 169 13.61 15.12 28.77
N GLN A 170 14.14 15.23 27.56
CA GLN A 170 13.91 16.37 26.67
C GLN A 170 12.44 16.50 26.27
N SER A 171 11.75 15.38 26.05
CA SER A 171 10.32 15.36 25.73
C SER A 171 9.48 15.85 26.90
N LEU A 172 9.77 15.41 28.13
CA LEU A 172 9.11 15.94 29.32
C LEU A 172 9.32 17.45 29.46
N TRP A 173 10.55 17.96 29.30
CA TRP A 173 10.80 19.40 29.36
C TRP A 173 10.02 20.19 28.32
N LYS A 174 9.91 19.69 27.08
CA LYS A 174 9.07 20.31 26.03
C LYS A 174 7.59 20.35 26.42
N ILE A 175 7.07 19.27 27.02
CA ILE A 175 5.69 19.20 27.52
C ILE A 175 5.46 20.22 28.65
N LEU A 176 6.37 20.30 29.63
CA LEU A 176 6.30 21.27 30.74
C LEU A 176 6.38 22.72 30.25
N LEU A 177 7.25 23.02 29.28
CA LEU A 177 7.34 24.34 28.65
C LEU A 177 6.07 24.71 27.88
N LYS A 178 5.46 23.76 27.15
CA LYS A 178 4.13 23.96 26.54
C LYS A 178 3.06 24.20 27.63
N GLY A 179 3.10 23.45 28.73
CA GLY A 179 2.22 23.63 29.89
C GLY A 179 2.27 25.05 30.45
N ARG A 180 3.48 25.60 30.67
CA ARG A 180 3.67 27.01 31.09
C ARG A 180 3.11 28.02 30.07
N LYS A 181 3.06 27.67 28.77
CA LYS A 181 2.44 28.47 27.71
C LYS A 181 0.92 28.26 27.59
N GLY A 182 0.27 27.64 28.57
CA GLY A 182 -1.18 27.46 28.64
C GLY A 182 -1.72 26.22 27.91
N CYS A 183 -0.87 25.35 27.36
CA CYS A 183 -1.29 24.09 26.76
C CYS A 183 -1.72 23.08 27.84
N ARG A 184 -2.97 22.58 27.77
CA ARG A 184 -3.48 21.58 28.73
C ARG A 184 -3.06 20.16 28.35
N TRP A 185 -2.76 19.35 29.37
CA TRP A 185 -2.27 17.98 29.25
C TRP A 185 -3.05 17.04 30.17
N ARG A 186 -3.32 15.81 29.73
CA ARG A 186 -3.92 14.77 30.61
C ARG A 186 -2.94 14.43 31.74
N LYS A 187 -3.44 14.37 32.99
CA LYS A 187 -2.63 14.05 34.18
C LYS A 187 -1.87 12.74 34.01
N ASP A 188 -2.55 11.69 33.56
CA ASP A 188 -1.94 10.35 33.37
C ASP A 188 -0.82 10.36 32.34
N PHE A 189 -0.96 11.15 31.27
CA PHE A 189 0.09 11.31 30.26
C PHE A 189 1.33 11.99 30.86
N LEU A 190 1.15 13.03 31.67
CA LEU A 190 2.25 13.66 32.41
C LEU A 190 2.93 12.67 33.36
N THR A 191 2.15 11.91 34.14
CA THR A 191 2.65 10.87 35.06
C THR A 191 3.47 9.81 34.32
N VAL A 192 2.98 9.33 33.17
CA VAL A 192 3.71 8.36 32.32
C VAL A 192 5.00 8.94 31.75
N GLN A 193 5.02 10.19 31.30
CA GLN A 193 6.24 10.82 30.78
C GLN A 193 7.26 11.12 31.90
N ALA A 194 6.80 11.56 33.07
CA ALA A 194 7.63 11.71 34.27
C ALA A 194 8.27 10.37 34.67
N ALA A 195 7.50 9.29 34.70
CA ALA A 195 7.99 7.94 35.00
C ALA A 195 8.99 7.42 33.95
N LYS A 196 8.84 7.76 32.66
CA LYS A 196 9.80 7.43 31.59
C LYS A 196 11.12 8.19 31.73
N SER A 197 11.06 9.46 32.14
CA SER A 197 12.25 10.32 32.28
C SER A 197 13.13 10.03 33.50
N LYS A 198 12.59 9.35 34.52
CA LYS A 198 13.36 8.92 35.70
C LYS A 198 14.36 7.81 35.32
N LYS A 199 15.59 7.92 35.83
CA LYS A 199 16.62 6.89 35.69
C LYS A 199 16.15 5.62 36.40
N LYS A 200 15.86 4.54 35.65
CA LYS A 200 15.52 3.25 36.25
C LYS A 200 16.76 2.55 36.79
N GLN A 201 16.74 2.21 38.07
CA GLN A 201 17.62 1.20 38.66
C GLN A 201 16.98 -0.18 38.47
N TRP A 202 17.80 -1.20 38.24
CA TRP A 202 17.34 -2.56 37.93
C TRP A 202 17.89 -3.54 38.95
N ARG A 203 17.03 -4.45 39.45
CA ARG A 203 17.43 -5.48 40.42
C ARG A 203 18.38 -6.54 39.85
N SER A 204 18.49 -6.69 38.52
CA SER A 204 19.44 -7.60 37.88
C SER A 204 19.74 -7.27 36.41
N ARG A 205 20.85 -7.80 35.89
CA ARG A 205 21.24 -7.70 34.47
C ARG A 205 20.20 -8.37 33.55
N LYS A 206 19.70 -9.56 33.90
CA LYS A 206 18.65 -10.30 33.18
C LYS A 206 17.33 -9.51 33.10
N ALA A 207 16.94 -8.81 34.17
CA ALA A 207 15.78 -7.92 34.16
C ALA A 207 15.99 -6.69 33.25
N THR A 208 17.20 -6.13 33.27
CA THR A 208 17.61 -5.02 32.39
C THR A 208 17.49 -5.42 30.92
N ASP A 209 18.07 -6.56 30.52
CA ASP A 209 18.08 -7.02 29.13
C ASP A 209 16.68 -7.39 28.63
N ARG A 210 15.85 -8.05 29.45
CA ARG A 210 14.44 -8.32 29.11
C ARG A 210 13.68 -7.02 28.86
N PHE A 211 13.82 -6.02 29.73
CA PHE A 211 13.17 -4.73 29.55
C PHE A 211 13.69 -3.98 28.32
N LEU A 212 15.00 -3.95 28.09
CA LEU A 212 15.60 -3.32 26.91
C LEU A 212 15.15 -4.00 25.61
N ARG A 213 15.04 -5.33 25.58
CA ARG A 213 14.52 -6.10 24.43
C ARG A 213 13.05 -5.74 24.16
N LEU A 214 12.19 -5.80 25.17
CA LEU A 214 10.76 -5.45 25.04
C LEU A 214 10.57 -3.98 24.63
N ARG A 215 11.33 -3.05 25.24
CA ARG A 215 11.29 -1.63 24.90
C ARG A 215 11.76 -1.37 23.47
N ARG A 216 12.85 -2.00 23.03
CA ARG A 216 13.34 -1.96 21.64
C ARG A 216 12.29 -2.50 20.67
N MET A 217 11.57 -3.58 21.02
CA MET A 217 10.50 -4.13 20.20
C MET A 217 9.31 -3.16 20.10
N LYS A 218 8.81 -2.66 21.23
CA LYS A 218 7.71 -1.67 21.27
C LYS A 218 8.06 -0.39 20.52
N GLN A 219 9.28 0.14 20.69
CA GLN A 219 9.73 1.34 19.98
C GLN A 219 10.01 1.09 18.49
N ARG A 220 10.38 -0.13 18.07
CA ARG A 220 10.40 -0.52 16.65
C ARG A 220 8.98 -0.51 16.06
N VAL A 221 7.98 -1.00 16.80
CA VAL A 221 6.57 -0.96 16.38
C VAL A 221 6.04 0.49 16.34
N GLU A 222 6.31 1.30 17.35
CA GLU A 222 5.96 2.73 17.39
C GLU A 222 6.67 3.51 16.26
N ALA A 223 7.95 3.26 16.01
CA ALA A 223 8.67 3.88 14.89
C ALA A 223 8.13 3.43 13.52
N ARG A 224 7.70 2.16 13.37
CA ARG A 224 6.98 1.67 12.18
C ARG A 224 5.63 2.38 12.03
N ARG A 225 4.85 2.54 13.11
CA ARG A 225 3.58 3.29 13.12
C ARG A 225 3.79 4.76 12.77
N GLN A 226 4.77 5.44 13.37
CA GLN A 226 5.14 6.81 13.04
C GLN A 226 5.65 6.95 11.60
N ARG A 227 6.40 5.98 11.05
CA ARG A 227 6.80 5.98 9.64
C ARG A 227 5.58 5.85 8.72
N ARG A 228 4.64 4.94 9.02
CA ARG A 228 3.37 4.78 8.30
C ARG A 228 2.55 6.08 8.33
N ALA A 229 2.34 6.67 9.51
CA ALA A 229 1.56 7.90 9.67
C ALA A 229 2.24 9.16 9.11
N LYS A 230 3.58 9.18 8.99
CA LYS A 230 4.34 10.24 8.29
C LYS A 230 4.49 9.97 6.78
N GLY A 231 3.79 8.99 6.21
CA GLY A 231 3.90 8.59 4.79
C GLY A 231 5.27 7.98 4.38
N LYS A 232 6.19 7.75 5.32
CA LYS A 232 7.60 7.43 5.07
C LYS A 232 7.90 5.99 4.64
N GLY A 233 7.11 5.35 3.76
CA GLY A 233 7.63 4.17 3.03
C GLY A 233 6.71 3.17 2.33
N SER A 234 6.39 3.42 1.05
CA SER A 234 6.52 2.44 -0.06
C SER A 234 6.71 3.17 -1.41
N THR A 235 6.05 2.85 -2.55
CA THR A 235 6.20 3.43 -3.93
C THR A 235 4.87 3.26 -4.69
N GLY A 236 4.38 4.01 -5.71
CA GLY A 236 4.71 5.17 -6.59
C GLY A 236 3.37 5.62 -7.26
N GLY A 237 3.24 6.81 -7.86
CA GLY A 237 1.97 7.25 -8.49
C GLY A 237 2.01 7.25 -10.03
N LEU A 238 0.89 6.92 -10.68
CA LEU A 238 0.74 6.87 -12.14
C LEU A 238 0.55 8.30 -12.71
N HIS A 239 1.29 8.66 -13.77
CA HIS A 239 1.33 10.04 -14.30
C HIS A 239 0.61 10.20 -15.65
N ALA A 240 0.56 9.13 -16.45
CA ALA A 240 -0.11 9.08 -17.75
C ALA A 240 -0.52 7.63 -18.03
N ILE A 241 -1.49 7.44 -18.92
CA ILE A 241 -1.91 6.14 -19.44
C ILE A 241 -2.05 6.19 -20.96
N GLN A 242 -2.03 5.02 -21.61
CA GLN A 242 -2.39 4.89 -23.01
C GLN A 242 -3.83 4.38 -23.10
N VAL A 243 -4.67 5.10 -23.84
CA VAL A 243 -6.08 4.75 -24.09
C VAL A 243 -6.22 4.41 -25.57
N LYS A 244 -7.02 3.39 -25.88
CA LYS A 244 -7.34 3.01 -27.27
C LYS A 244 -8.29 4.04 -27.87
N GLU A 245 -7.97 4.56 -29.05
CA GLU A 245 -8.78 5.51 -29.80
C GLU A 245 -8.98 5.01 -31.23
N ARG A 246 -10.22 5.09 -31.75
CA ARG A 246 -10.51 4.71 -33.14
C ARG A 246 -10.14 5.88 -34.05
N LEU A 247 -9.19 5.64 -34.95
CA LEU A 247 -8.73 6.60 -35.93
C LEU A 247 -9.77 6.78 -37.06
N PRO A 248 -9.74 7.89 -37.81
CA PRO A 248 -10.61 8.09 -38.98
C PRO A 248 -10.47 7.02 -40.07
N SER A 249 -9.34 6.29 -40.10
CA SER A 249 -9.10 5.13 -40.97
C SER A 249 -9.83 3.85 -40.54
N GLY A 250 -10.53 3.86 -39.39
CA GLY A 250 -11.20 2.69 -38.81
C GLY A 250 -10.32 1.83 -37.89
N GLU A 251 -8.99 1.99 -37.95
CA GLU A 251 -8.01 1.30 -37.10
C GLU A 251 -8.00 1.82 -35.65
N VAL A 252 -7.50 1.01 -34.72
CA VAL A 252 -7.41 1.36 -33.28
C VAL A 252 -5.99 1.79 -32.93
N GLY A 253 -5.79 3.10 -32.75
CA GLY A 253 -4.54 3.69 -32.28
C GLY A 253 -4.45 3.76 -30.75
N LEU A 254 -3.26 4.09 -30.23
CA LEU A 254 -3.03 4.36 -28.81
C LEU A 254 -2.74 5.85 -28.58
N ARG A 255 -3.62 6.55 -27.85
CA ARG A 255 -3.39 7.92 -27.40
C ARG A 255 -2.84 7.92 -25.98
N THR A 256 -1.70 8.56 -25.76
CA THR A 256 -1.20 8.82 -24.41
C THR A 256 -1.94 10.01 -23.82
N VAL A 257 -2.64 9.81 -22.70
CA VAL A 257 -3.31 10.87 -21.94
C VAL A 257 -2.61 11.10 -20.61
N SER A 258 -2.37 12.35 -20.28
CA SER A 258 -1.72 12.82 -19.05
C SER A 258 -2.53 13.89 -18.30
N GLU A 259 -3.62 14.37 -18.91
CA GLU A 259 -4.61 15.21 -18.24
C GLU A 259 -5.36 14.36 -17.20
N ARG A 260 -5.52 14.89 -15.98
CA ARG A 260 -6.07 14.16 -14.85
C ARG A 260 -7.45 13.56 -15.13
N SER A 261 -8.35 14.34 -15.72
CA SER A 261 -9.71 13.94 -16.12
C SER A 261 -9.70 12.71 -17.05
N GLN A 262 -8.87 12.76 -18.10
CA GLN A 262 -8.72 11.70 -19.10
C GLN A 262 -8.00 10.46 -18.53
N VAL A 263 -7.03 10.65 -17.64
CA VAL A 263 -6.37 9.56 -16.91
C VAL A 263 -7.36 8.87 -15.97
N GLU A 264 -8.16 9.63 -15.22
CA GLU A 264 -9.21 9.09 -14.35
C GLU A 264 -10.28 8.34 -15.17
N GLN A 265 -10.76 8.92 -16.28
CA GLN A 265 -11.74 8.29 -17.18
C GLN A 265 -11.19 7.01 -17.84
N GLY A 266 -9.98 7.03 -18.39
CA GLY A 266 -9.38 5.85 -19.03
C GLY A 266 -9.04 4.74 -18.01
N CYS A 267 -8.61 5.09 -16.79
CA CYS A 267 -8.46 4.12 -15.71
C CYS A 267 -9.82 3.53 -15.28
N MET A 268 -10.88 4.35 -15.24
CA MET A 268 -12.24 3.90 -14.93
C MET A 268 -12.75 2.92 -15.99
N GLN A 269 -12.61 3.25 -17.28
CA GLN A 269 -12.99 2.39 -18.40
C GLN A 269 -12.22 1.06 -18.40
N GLU A 270 -10.90 1.08 -18.21
CA GLU A 270 -10.08 -0.13 -18.11
C GLU A 270 -10.44 -0.97 -16.87
N ASN A 271 -10.74 -0.35 -15.73
CA ASN A 271 -11.17 -1.07 -14.54
C ASN A 271 -12.58 -1.69 -14.72
N CYS A 272 -13.52 -0.98 -15.35
CA CYS A 272 -14.81 -1.55 -15.73
C CYS A 272 -14.62 -2.75 -16.67
N ALA A 273 -13.80 -2.63 -17.72
CA ALA A 273 -13.48 -3.71 -18.64
C ALA A 273 -12.79 -4.92 -17.97
N ARG A 274 -12.00 -4.68 -16.92
CA ARG A 274 -11.26 -5.72 -16.20
C ARG A 274 -12.08 -6.42 -15.11
N TYR A 275 -12.99 -5.71 -14.45
CA TYR A 275 -13.71 -6.22 -13.28
C TYR A 275 -15.20 -6.52 -13.54
N ASP A 276 -15.82 -5.94 -14.57
CA ASP A 276 -17.19 -6.27 -14.98
C ASP A 276 -17.21 -7.35 -16.08
N GLN A 277 -16.49 -8.45 -15.83
CA GLN A 277 -16.32 -9.54 -16.80
C GLN A 277 -17.56 -10.43 -16.99
N THR A 278 -18.68 -10.05 -16.38
CA THR A 278 -19.90 -10.87 -16.24
C THR A 278 -21.13 -10.26 -16.92
N ARG A 279 -21.07 -9.01 -17.40
CA ARG A 279 -22.21 -8.28 -17.98
C ARG A 279 -21.77 -7.43 -19.17
N LEU A 280 -22.71 -7.10 -20.06
CA LEU A 280 -22.44 -6.20 -21.18
C LEU A 280 -21.98 -4.82 -20.65
N PRO A 281 -20.97 -4.18 -21.28
CA PRO A 281 -20.35 -4.51 -22.57
C PRO A 281 -19.02 -5.31 -22.45
N HIS A 282 -18.72 -5.90 -21.30
CA HIS A 282 -17.39 -6.46 -20.99
C HIS A 282 -17.41 -7.95 -20.65
N MET A 283 -18.46 -8.66 -21.08
CA MET A 283 -18.60 -10.11 -20.89
C MET A 283 -17.38 -10.85 -21.43
N THR A 284 -16.78 -11.69 -20.60
CA THR A 284 -15.75 -12.62 -21.04
C THR A 284 -16.39 -13.79 -21.80
N PRO A 285 -15.68 -14.45 -22.73
CA PRO A 285 -16.28 -15.51 -23.55
C PRO A 285 -16.97 -16.64 -22.79
N PRO A 286 -16.49 -17.11 -21.61
CA PRO A 286 -17.21 -18.11 -20.81
C PRO A 286 -18.52 -17.60 -20.18
N MET A 287 -18.68 -16.28 -20.05
CA MET A 287 -19.89 -15.62 -19.54
C MET A 287 -20.89 -15.29 -20.65
N ASP A 288 -20.52 -15.44 -21.93
CA ASP A 288 -21.39 -15.21 -23.08
C ASP A 288 -22.07 -16.51 -23.55
N ALA A 289 -23.20 -16.38 -24.25
CA ALA A 289 -23.85 -17.50 -24.90
C ALA A 289 -23.06 -17.92 -26.16
N PRO A 290 -22.95 -19.23 -26.47
CA PRO A 290 -23.61 -20.37 -25.81
C PRO A 290 -22.88 -20.90 -24.57
N LEU A 291 -21.60 -20.57 -24.34
CA LEU A 291 -20.77 -21.19 -23.29
C LEU A 291 -21.37 -21.06 -21.88
N TYR A 292 -21.88 -19.89 -21.53
CA TYR A 292 -22.50 -19.66 -20.23
C TYR A 292 -23.70 -20.59 -19.98
N GLN A 293 -24.49 -20.84 -21.02
CA GLN A 293 -25.67 -21.73 -20.96
C GLN A 293 -25.25 -23.20 -20.87
N MET A 294 -24.18 -23.60 -21.58
CA MET A 294 -23.65 -24.97 -21.52
C MET A 294 -23.19 -25.37 -20.11
N PHE A 295 -22.62 -24.44 -19.34
CA PHE A 295 -22.03 -24.73 -18.02
C PHE A 295 -22.82 -24.20 -16.81
N ASN A 296 -23.93 -23.47 -17.02
CA ASN A 296 -24.84 -23.04 -15.94
C ASN A 296 -26.32 -23.42 -16.20
N GLY A 297 -26.62 -24.11 -17.31
CA GLY A 297 -27.94 -24.63 -17.62
C GLY A 297 -28.21 -26.01 -17.00
N HIS A 298 -29.31 -26.64 -17.43
CA HIS A 298 -29.73 -27.97 -16.98
C HIS A 298 -28.65 -29.03 -17.19
N ASP A 299 -27.97 -29.00 -18.35
CA ASP A 299 -27.01 -30.04 -18.76
C ASP A 299 -25.57 -29.74 -18.30
N ALA A 300 -25.39 -28.81 -17.35
CA ALA A 300 -24.08 -28.32 -16.90
C ALA A 300 -23.16 -29.43 -16.37
N GLU A 301 -23.70 -30.40 -15.63
CA GLU A 301 -22.94 -31.53 -15.10
C GLU A 301 -22.45 -32.46 -16.22
N GLN A 302 -23.34 -32.82 -17.14
CA GLN A 302 -23.02 -33.65 -18.31
C GLN A 302 -21.99 -32.98 -19.22
N ASN A 303 -22.14 -31.67 -19.48
CA ASN A 303 -21.19 -30.89 -20.27
C ASN A 303 -19.83 -30.76 -19.58
N SER A 304 -19.82 -30.62 -18.25
CA SER A 304 -18.58 -30.61 -17.45
C SER A 304 -17.85 -31.95 -17.56
N LEU A 305 -18.54 -33.08 -17.33
CA LEU A 305 -17.93 -34.41 -17.47
C LEU A 305 -17.43 -34.67 -18.91
N ALA A 306 -18.24 -34.33 -19.91
CA ALA A 306 -17.82 -34.44 -21.32
C ALA A 306 -16.61 -33.56 -21.65
N LEU A 307 -16.45 -32.39 -21.02
CA LEU A 307 -15.26 -31.54 -21.16
C LEU A 307 -14.03 -32.21 -20.53
N LEU A 308 -14.14 -32.69 -19.29
CA LEU A 308 -13.05 -33.37 -18.57
C LEU A 308 -12.60 -34.64 -19.30
N GLU A 309 -13.53 -35.40 -19.88
CA GLU A 309 -13.22 -36.58 -20.71
C GLU A 309 -12.75 -36.23 -22.14
N GLY A 310 -12.78 -34.95 -22.53
CA GLY A 310 -12.38 -34.49 -23.86
C GLY A 310 -13.36 -34.82 -24.99
N ARG A 311 -14.57 -35.27 -24.65
CA ARG A 311 -15.67 -35.64 -25.57
C ARG A 311 -16.58 -34.47 -25.95
N LEU A 312 -16.52 -33.34 -25.24
CA LEU A 312 -17.37 -32.18 -25.52
C LEU A 312 -17.01 -31.52 -26.86
N THR A 313 -17.99 -31.41 -27.75
CA THR A 313 -17.91 -30.59 -28.96
C THR A 313 -18.15 -29.12 -28.60
N LEU A 314 -17.19 -28.26 -28.91
CA LEU A 314 -17.29 -26.83 -28.64
C LEU A 314 -17.95 -26.10 -29.82
N PRO A 315 -18.95 -25.22 -29.58
CA PRO A 315 -19.58 -24.42 -30.62
C PRO A 315 -18.62 -23.61 -31.50
N ASP A 316 -19.08 -23.30 -32.70
CA ASP A 316 -18.42 -22.40 -33.62
C ASP A 316 -18.54 -20.94 -33.16
N GLY A 317 -17.53 -20.12 -33.50
CA GLY A 317 -17.43 -18.72 -33.09
C GLY A 317 -16.72 -18.46 -31.75
N ILE A 318 -16.41 -19.50 -30.95
CA ILE A 318 -15.61 -19.36 -29.73
C ILE A 318 -14.16 -18.97 -30.10
N ASP A 319 -13.60 -18.00 -29.37
CA ASP A 319 -12.24 -17.51 -29.59
C ASP A 319 -11.16 -18.58 -29.28
N TYR A 320 -10.03 -18.47 -29.98
CA TYR A 320 -8.92 -19.41 -29.85
C TYR A 320 -8.38 -19.55 -28.41
N PRO A 321 -8.14 -18.47 -27.64
CA PRO A 321 -7.76 -18.58 -26.22
C PRO A 321 -8.74 -19.40 -25.38
N THR A 322 -10.05 -19.12 -25.45
CA THR A 322 -11.08 -19.87 -24.69
C THR A 322 -11.15 -21.33 -25.12
N ARG A 323 -11.09 -21.62 -26.44
CA ARG A 323 -11.05 -22.99 -26.97
C ARG A 323 -9.80 -23.75 -26.49
N SER A 324 -8.64 -23.08 -26.42
CA SER A 324 -7.39 -23.65 -25.90
C SER A 324 -7.48 -23.94 -24.39
N PHE A 325 -8.00 -23.00 -23.60
CA PHE A 325 -8.24 -23.19 -22.16
C PHE A 325 -9.14 -24.41 -21.89
N LEU A 326 -10.31 -24.48 -22.55
CA LEU A 326 -11.24 -25.59 -22.39
C LEU A 326 -10.60 -26.94 -22.79
N SER A 327 -9.75 -26.96 -23.82
CA SER A 327 -9.02 -28.19 -24.20
C SER A 327 -8.03 -28.69 -23.14
N GLN A 328 -7.55 -27.81 -22.26
CA GLN A 328 -6.62 -28.13 -21.17
C GLN A 328 -7.34 -28.57 -19.88
N CYS A 329 -8.65 -28.38 -19.77
CA CYS A 329 -9.44 -28.84 -18.62
C CYS A 329 -9.61 -30.36 -18.55
N ARG A 330 -9.03 -31.13 -19.48
CA ARG A 330 -9.18 -32.59 -19.53
C ARG A 330 -8.54 -33.29 -18.33
N PHE A 331 -9.10 -34.43 -17.94
CA PHE A 331 -8.45 -35.35 -17.01
C PHE A 331 -7.06 -35.74 -17.52
N HIS A 332 -6.12 -35.88 -16.58
CA HIS A 332 -4.82 -36.45 -16.91
C HIS A 332 -5.00 -37.91 -17.34
N LYS A 333 -4.15 -38.40 -18.26
CA LYS A 333 -4.17 -39.81 -18.72
C LYS A 333 -4.10 -40.86 -17.61
N ASP A 334 -3.54 -40.49 -16.45
CA ASP A 334 -3.37 -41.34 -15.28
C ASP A 334 -4.43 -41.06 -14.18
N HIS A 335 -5.51 -40.32 -14.51
CA HIS A 335 -6.60 -40.04 -13.57
C HIS A 335 -7.51 -41.26 -13.43
N SER A 336 -7.57 -41.81 -12.21
CA SER A 336 -8.64 -42.69 -11.78
C SER A 336 -9.62 -41.92 -10.89
N MET A 337 -10.92 -42.13 -11.12
CA MET A 337 -11.96 -41.72 -10.18
C MET A 337 -11.72 -42.47 -8.87
N SER A 338 -11.42 -41.74 -7.80
CA SER A 338 -11.32 -42.34 -6.46
C SER A 338 -12.73 -42.76 -6.00
N PRO A 339 -12.91 -43.93 -5.37
CA PRO A 339 -14.19 -44.31 -4.79
C PRO A 339 -14.69 -43.22 -3.83
N LEU A 340 -15.97 -42.86 -3.96
CA LEU A 340 -16.66 -41.95 -3.03
C LEU A 340 -17.02 -42.65 -1.71
N GLU A 341 -16.92 -43.98 -1.66
CA GLU A 341 -17.12 -44.80 -0.48
C GLU A 341 -15.78 -45.05 0.23
N VAL A 342 -15.68 -44.57 1.47
CA VAL A 342 -14.55 -44.88 2.36
C VAL A 342 -14.85 -46.23 3.02
N SER A 343 -14.01 -47.24 2.79
CA SER A 343 -14.25 -48.56 3.39
C SER A 343 -13.98 -48.56 4.90
N THR A 344 -14.54 -49.54 5.60
CA THR A 344 -14.26 -49.78 7.02
C THR A 344 -12.76 -50.03 7.25
N GLU A 345 -12.06 -50.62 6.28
CA GLU A 345 -10.62 -50.87 6.33
C GLU A 345 -9.80 -49.59 6.17
N ASP A 346 -10.16 -48.69 5.25
CA ASP A 346 -9.53 -47.37 5.09
C ASP A 346 -9.65 -46.55 6.38
N HIS A 347 -10.85 -46.53 6.98
CA HIS A 347 -11.09 -45.85 8.25
C HIS A 347 -10.26 -46.47 9.39
N THR A 348 -10.12 -47.81 9.41
CA THR A 348 -9.35 -48.52 10.44
C THR A 348 -7.85 -48.27 10.28
N TYR A 349 -7.33 -48.29 9.05
CA TYR A 349 -5.93 -47.97 8.72
C TYR A 349 -5.57 -46.54 9.16
N PHE A 350 -6.40 -45.56 8.83
CA PHE A 350 -6.23 -44.16 9.25
C PHE A 350 -6.21 -44.03 10.79
N CYS A 351 -7.14 -44.67 11.50
CA CYS A 351 -7.20 -44.65 12.95
C CYS A 351 -6.01 -45.36 13.64
N LEU A 352 -5.46 -46.42 13.04
CA LEU A 352 -4.27 -47.10 13.55
C LEU A 352 -3.00 -46.23 13.39
N GLY A 353 -2.86 -45.51 12.27
CA GLY A 353 -1.75 -44.56 12.05
C GLY A 353 -1.67 -43.45 13.11
N ILE A 354 -2.82 -42.98 13.60
CA ILE A 354 -2.91 -41.97 14.66
C ILE A 354 -2.35 -42.47 16.01
N ARG A 355 -2.47 -43.77 16.33
CA ARG A 355 -2.00 -44.30 17.63
C ARG A 355 -0.49 -44.28 17.79
N ASN A 356 0.28 -44.35 16.70
CA ASN A 356 1.75 -44.33 16.74
C ASN A 356 2.35 -42.91 16.82
N THR A 357 1.57 -41.86 16.58
CA THR A 357 2.04 -40.47 16.72
C THR A 357 1.71 -39.92 18.11
N ARG A 358 2.58 -40.21 19.09
CA ARG A 358 2.50 -39.67 20.47
C ARG A 358 2.79 -38.16 20.56
N ALA A 359 1.93 -37.35 19.96
CA ALA A 359 1.61 -35.99 20.38
C ALA A 359 0.55 -35.41 19.43
N LEU A 360 -0.64 -35.11 19.96
CA LEU A 360 -1.40 -33.87 19.66
C LEU A 360 -2.62 -33.79 20.57
N SER A 361 -3.04 -32.56 20.88
CA SER A 361 -4.11 -32.28 21.84
C SER A 361 -5.51 -32.41 21.22
N LEU A 362 -6.53 -32.20 22.06
CA LEU A 362 -7.97 -32.25 21.77
C LEU A 362 -8.43 -31.58 20.43
N MET A 363 -7.66 -30.62 19.90
CA MET A 363 -7.94 -30.01 18.58
C MET A 363 -7.84 -31.00 17.40
N ALA A 364 -7.09 -32.10 17.52
CA ALA A 364 -6.96 -33.09 16.44
C ALA A 364 -8.28 -33.83 16.16
N CYS A 365 -9.09 -34.12 17.20
CA CYS A 365 -10.40 -34.74 17.02
C CYS A 365 -11.39 -33.82 16.29
N ILE A 366 -11.37 -32.51 16.56
CA ILE A 366 -12.30 -31.54 15.94
C ILE A 366 -11.94 -31.31 14.45
N MET A 367 -10.65 -31.40 14.10
CA MET A 367 -10.18 -31.32 12.71
C MET A 367 -10.60 -32.51 11.84
N ALA A 368 -10.88 -33.69 12.43
CA ALA A 368 -11.25 -34.89 11.68
C ALA A 368 -12.62 -34.75 10.97
N THR A 369 -13.56 -34.01 11.57
CA THR A 369 -14.91 -33.77 11.02
C THR A 369 -14.97 -32.77 9.85
N LEU A 370 -13.88 -32.05 9.55
CA LEU A 370 -13.89 -30.93 8.60
C LEU A 370 -12.87 -31.07 7.46
N LYS A 371 -12.29 -32.27 7.27
CA LYS A 371 -11.19 -32.49 6.32
C LYS A 371 -11.42 -33.62 5.31
N LEU A 372 -12.67 -33.80 4.89
CA LEU A 372 -13.00 -34.47 3.64
C LEU A 372 -12.59 -33.54 2.47
N GLY A 373 -11.60 -33.94 1.67
CA GLY A 373 -11.32 -33.28 0.39
C GLY A 373 -9.88 -32.87 0.03
N PHE A 374 -8.83 -33.20 0.80
CA PHE A 374 -7.44 -32.96 0.38
C PHE A 374 -6.43 -34.00 0.87
N SER A 375 -5.94 -34.84 -0.04
CA SER A 375 -4.80 -35.75 0.15
C SER A 375 -3.49 -35.12 -0.32
N PRO A 376 -2.43 -35.04 0.52
CA PRO A 376 -1.09 -34.67 0.09
C PRO A 376 -0.26 -35.91 -0.29
N LEU A 377 0.23 -35.96 -1.54
CA LEU A 377 1.21 -36.95 -1.99
C LEU A 377 2.58 -36.69 -1.33
N TRP A 378 2.95 -37.51 -0.34
CA TRP A 378 4.32 -37.61 0.19
C TRP A 378 4.66 -39.09 0.45
N SER A 379 5.46 -39.69 -0.43
CA SER A 379 5.99 -41.05 -0.26
C SER A 379 7.48 -40.99 0.15
N PRO A 380 7.87 -41.50 1.33
CA PRO A 380 9.27 -41.60 1.72
C PRO A 380 9.82 -43.01 1.47
N SER A 381 10.54 -43.20 0.37
CA SER A 381 11.35 -44.41 0.15
C SER A 381 12.84 -44.06 0.29
N VAL A 382 13.41 -44.37 1.46
CA VAL A 382 14.86 -44.37 1.69
C VAL A 382 15.30 -45.81 1.88
N THR A 383 16.23 -46.27 1.05
CA THR A 383 17.10 -47.42 1.35
C THR A 383 18.55 -46.97 1.31
N PRO A 384 19.37 -47.31 2.33
CA PRO A 384 20.76 -46.87 2.41
C PRO A 384 21.70 -47.88 1.75
N CYS A 385 22.75 -47.38 1.08
CA CYS A 385 23.95 -48.16 0.79
C CYS A 385 25.20 -47.34 1.14
N PHE A 386 26.08 -47.94 1.92
CA PHE A 386 27.44 -47.47 2.17
C PHE A 386 28.31 -47.67 0.91
N GLY A 387 29.32 -46.82 0.71
CA GLY A 387 30.34 -46.99 -0.31
C GLY A 387 31.41 -45.89 -0.21
N ILE A 388 32.62 -46.27 0.17
CA ILE A 388 33.80 -45.38 0.29
C ILE A 388 34.71 -45.59 -0.93
N SER A 389 35.59 -44.63 -1.20
CA SER A 389 36.68 -44.66 -2.20
C SER A 389 36.24 -44.31 -3.64
N LEU A 390 36.95 -43.46 -4.40
CA LEU A 390 38.25 -42.80 -4.18
C LEU A 390 38.18 -41.33 -4.65
#